data_AF-A0A120HSL5-F1
#
_entry.id   AF-A0A120HSL5-F1
#
_cell.length_a   1.000
_cell.length_b   1.000
_cell.length_c   1.000
_cell.angle_alpha   90.00
_cell.angle_beta   90.00
_cell.angle_gamma   90.00
#
_symmetry.space_group_name_H-M   'P 1'
#
loop_
_entity.id
_entity.type
_entity.pdbx_description
1 polymer ?
#
loop_
_entity_poly.entity_id
_entity_poly.type
_entity_poly.pdbx_seq_one_letter_code
_entity_poly.pdbx_strand_id
1 'polypeptide(L)'
;MSEAWQRLKPDIPLPEERVSPGEETMGEVLNRLAFQDVYHMVEEDGKQYFPRLNARGDVEIVIVYDDIDAFGEQAEAKVYLDFTRYKQNWIAVLWVVTDPEEPLGYPLLFDAVDDTMRYMAVRFLEQNAVWVHYTAQADSGLIHLYSEAISFPVTEKEKATTLLLEAYHYDPGEEEDEGMPEKTAPGRELSFERLSEKGFSFYFDYRLMENRFGEEGAREQAMGAMYRALWMMRRHPNPQAREAEILLWVGEKVGKNRAGEETRLLVVTMTPQLLDVYQIVNLSELEANPLATMLMSLTEYQKLEEEYPLQQGYIPIAGYENGTLLHIEWDERSFKRLADAYAGEWPGHQTNPYQTIADA
;
A
#
# COMPACT_ATOMS: atom_id res chain seq x y z
N MET A 1 -8.01 -19.37 -25.93
CA MET A 1 -8.00 -17.90 -25.79
C MET A 1 -9.33 -17.37 -26.31
N SER A 2 -10.04 -16.60 -25.49
CA SER A 2 -11.40 -16.12 -25.78
C SER A 2 -11.39 -14.96 -26.79
N GLU A 3 -12.54 -14.69 -27.42
CA GLU A 3 -12.74 -13.55 -28.33
C GLU A 3 -12.44 -12.20 -27.65
N ALA A 4 -12.65 -12.10 -26.33
CA ALA A 4 -12.31 -10.94 -25.51
C ALA A 4 -10.78 -10.66 -25.49
N TRP A 5 -9.96 -11.70 -25.45
CA TRP A 5 -8.49 -11.55 -25.46
C TRP A 5 -7.96 -11.05 -26.81
N GLN A 6 -8.61 -11.43 -27.92
CA GLN A 6 -8.22 -10.94 -29.24
C GLN A 6 -8.51 -9.44 -29.41
N ARG A 7 -9.55 -8.92 -28.75
CA ARG A 7 -9.86 -7.47 -28.75
C ARG A 7 -8.96 -6.66 -27.83
N LEU A 8 -8.32 -7.32 -26.86
CA LEU A 8 -7.44 -6.70 -25.88
C LEU A 8 -6.11 -6.28 -26.49
N LYS A 9 -5.59 -6.99 -27.49
CA LYS A 9 -4.29 -6.70 -28.11
C LYS A 9 -4.45 -5.68 -29.24
N PRO A 10 -4.04 -4.41 -29.07
CA PRO A 10 -4.11 -3.43 -30.16
C PRO A 10 -3.02 -3.68 -31.19
N ASP A 11 -3.21 -3.17 -32.41
CA ASP A 11 -2.13 -3.09 -33.39
C ASP A 11 -1.34 -1.80 -33.15
N ILE A 12 -0.04 -1.91 -32.87
CA ILE A 12 0.87 -0.79 -32.63
C ILE A 12 2.05 -0.82 -33.61
N PRO A 13 2.66 0.34 -33.93
CA PRO A 13 3.93 0.36 -34.65
C PRO A 13 5.05 -0.24 -33.78
N LEU A 14 5.81 -1.18 -34.34
CA LEU A 14 6.95 -1.80 -33.65
C LEU A 14 8.22 -0.96 -33.80
N PRO A 15 9.11 -0.98 -32.80
CA PRO A 15 10.37 -0.25 -32.86
C PRO A 15 11.42 -1.06 -33.64
N GLU A 16 11.38 -1.01 -34.97
CA GLU A 16 12.16 -1.86 -35.89
C GLU A 16 13.68 -1.84 -35.67
N GLU A 17 14.22 -0.73 -35.15
CA GLU A 17 15.67 -0.53 -34.95
C GLU A 17 16.16 -0.87 -33.53
N ARG A 18 15.26 -1.24 -32.60
CA ARG A 18 15.66 -1.54 -31.22
C ARG A 18 16.36 -2.89 -31.10
N VAL A 19 17.57 -2.85 -30.54
CA VAL A 19 18.42 -4.01 -30.28
C VAL A 19 18.33 -4.42 -28.82
N SER A 20 18.20 -5.72 -28.53
CA SER A 20 18.22 -6.29 -27.18
C SER A 20 19.65 -6.57 -26.71
N PRO A 21 19.99 -6.38 -25.42
CA PRO A 21 21.24 -6.90 -24.87
C PRO A 21 21.30 -8.43 -25.02
N GLY A 22 22.50 -8.95 -25.26
CA GLY A 22 22.73 -10.36 -25.55
C GLY A 22 24.10 -10.83 -25.03
N GLU A 23 24.48 -12.04 -25.38
CA GLU A 23 25.78 -12.62 -25.00
C GLU A 23 26.95 -11.74 -25.47
N GLU A 24 26.81 -11.10 -26.62
CA GLU A 24 27.81 -10.24 -27.24
C GLU A 24 28.02 -8.90 -26.54
N THR A 25 27.07 -8.46 -25.72
CA THR A 25 27.20 -7.22 -24.93
C THR A 25 27.50 -7.51 -23.46
N MET A 26 27.49 -8.77 -23.03
CA MET A 26 27.72 -9.15 -21.64
C MET A 26 29.15 -8.82 -21.20
N GLY A 27 29.29 -8.12 -20.08
CA GLY A 27 30.55 -7.58 -19.57
C GLY A 27 31.03 -6.32 -20.29
N GLU A 28 30.29 -5.82 -21.28
CA GLU A 28 30.68 -4.67 -22.10
C GLU A 28 29.76 -3.46 -21.85
N VAL A 29 30.29 -2.27 -22.10
CA VAL A 29 29.48 -1.04 -22.08
C VAL A 29 28.55 -1.03 -23.28
N LEU A 30 27.25 -0.89 -23.03
CA LEU A 30 26.23 -0.78 -24.06
C LEU A 30 26.54 0.41 -24.97
N ASN A 31 26.63 0.16 -26.27
CA ASN A 31 26.88 1.19 -27.27
C ASN A 31 25.73 2.23 -27.25
N ARG A 32 26.05 3.48 -26.90
CA ARG A 32 25.06 4.57 -26.78
C ARG A 32 24.21 4.80 -28.04
N LEU A 33 24.75 4.56 -29.24
CA LEU A 33 24.00 4.73 -30.49
C LEU A 33 23.04 3.55 -30.73
N ALA A 34 23.45 2.33 -30.39
CA ALA A 34 22.62 1.14 -30.58
C ALA A 34 21.54 0.96 -29.49
N PHE A 35 21.83 1.43 -28.27
CA PHE A 35 20.96 1.32 -27.09
C PHE A 35 20.43 2.70 -26.64
N GLN A 36 20.24 3.63 -27.59
CA GLN A 36 19.84 5.00 -27.28
C GLN A 36 18.55 5.06 -26.43
N ASP A 37 17.61 4.15 -26.65
CA ASP A 37 16.37 4.07 -25.89
C ASP A 37 16.60 3.69 -24.42
N VAL A 38 17.57 2.81 -24.13
CA VAL A 38 17.97 2.47 -22.76
C VAL A 38 18.59 3.69 -22.08
N TYR A 39 19.53 4.36 -22.74
CA TYR A 39 20.16 5.56 -22.18
C TYR A 39 19.15 6.69 -21.95
N HIS A 40 18.18 6.88 -22.84
CA HIS A 40 17.12 7.84 -22.65
C HIS A 40 16.29 7.54 -21.39
N MET A 41 15.86 6.28 -21.22
CA MET A 41 15.08 5.87 -20.04
C MET A 41 15.85 6.07 -18.72
N VAL A 42 17.16 5.87 -18.72
CA VAL A 42 17.99 5.99 -17.51
C VAL A 42 18.41 7.43 -17.25
N GLU A 43 18.99 8.11 -18.24
CA GLU A 43 19.61 9.43 -18.07
C GLU A 43 18.58 10.56 -18.12
N GLU A 44 17.54 10.46 -18.96
CA GLU A 44 16.53 11.51 -19.12
C GLU A 44 15.30 11.26 -18.23
N ASP A 45 14.78 10.03 -18.21
CA ASP A 45 13.58 9.68 -17.43
C ASP A 45 13.88 9.20 -16.00
N GLY A 46 15.17 9.00 -15.66
CA GLY A 46 15.60 8.61 -14.32
C GLY A 46 15.11 7.22 -13.87
N LYS A 47 14.83 6.31 -14.82
CA LYS A 47 14.28 4.98 -14.53
C LYS A 47 15.39 4.02 -14.12
N GLN A 48 15.27 3.42 -12.93
CA GLN A 48 16.15 2.34 -12.47
C GLN A 48 15.68 0.95 -12.94
N TYR A 49 14.43 0.83 -13.36
CA TYR A 49 13.90 -0.39 -13.98
C TYR A 49 12.71 -0.04 -14.87
N PHE A 50 12.57 -0.75 -15.99
CA PHE A 50 11.49 -0.50 -16.94
C PHE A 50 11.28 -1.66 -17.90
N PRO A 51 10.04 -1.92 -18.35
CA PRO A 51 9.78 -2.81 -19.48
C PRO A 51 9.96 -2.04 -20.79
N ARG A 52 10.37 -2.74 -21.85
CA ARG A 52 10.43 -2.19 -23.21
C ARG A 52 10.10 -3.24 -24.26
N LEU A 53 9.78 -2.77 -25.47
CA LEU A 53 9.63 -3.61 -26.66
C LEU A 53 10.94 -3.64 -27.45
N ASN A 54 11.33 -4.83 -27.89
CA ASN A 54 12.37 -4.99 -28.93
C ASN A 54 11.76 -4.96 -30.35
N ALA A 55 12.61 -5.05 -31.36
CA ALA A 55 12.19 -5.02 -32.77
C ALA A 55 11.22 -6.15 -33.19
N ARG A 56 11.14 -7.25 -32.42
CA ARG A 56 10.19 -8.35 -32.68
C ARG A 56 8.82 -8.12 -32.02
N GLY A 57 8.68 -7.06 -31.22
CA GLY A 57 7.47 -6.84 -30.41
C GLY A 57 7.38 -7.76 -29.20
N ASP A 58 8.49 -8.33 -28.74
CA ASP A 58 8.55 -9.04 -27.47
C ASP A 58 8.90 -8.05 -26.34
N VAL A 59 8.36 -8.30 -25.15
CA VAL A 59 8.67 -7.50 -23.96
C VAL A 59 9.93 -8.04 -23.30
N GLU A 60 10.80 -7.11 -22.93
CA GLU A 60 11.98 -7.35 -22.11
C GLU A 60 12.07 -6.29 -21.01
N ILE A 61 12.72 -6.65 -19.91
CA ILE A 61 12.86 -5.81 -18.71
C ILE A 61 14.32 -5.41 -18.61
N VAL A 62 14.58 -4.13 -18.34
CA VAL A 62 15.91 -3.64 -17.99
C VAL A 62 15.91 -3.22 -16.53
N ILE A 63 16.92 -3.66 -15.79
CA ILE A 63 17.18 -3.24 -14.40
C ILE A 63 18.57 -2.59 -14.36
N VAL A 64 18.67 -1.47 -13.67
CA VAL A 64 19.86 -0.61 -13.63
C VAL A 64 20.28 -0.45 -12.18
N TYR A 65 21.42 -1.04 -11.84
CA TYR A 65 22.08 -0.85 -10.55
C TYR A 65 22.95 0.41 -10.57
N ASP A 66 23.17 0.96 -9.38
CA ASP A 66 24.04 2.13 -9.19
C ASP A 66 25.50 1.82 -9.54
N ASP A 67 25.96 0.59 -9.28
CA ASP A 67 27.28 0.09 -9.66
C ASP A 67 27.30 -1.45 -9.82
N ILE A 68 28.46 -2.00 -10.18
CA ILE A 68 28.66 -3.45 -10.37
C ILE A 68 28.62 -4.19 -9.03
N ASP A 69 29.07 -3.56 -7.94
CA ASP A 69 29.16 -4.20 -6.62
C ASP A 69 27.75 -4.48 -6.06
N ALA A 70 26.79 -3.56 -6.29
CA ALA A 70 25.38 -3.73 -5.96
C ALA A 70 24.71 -4.92 -6.67
N PHE A 71 25.20 -5.32 -7.84
CA PHE A 71 24.76 -6.54 -8.52
C PHE A 71 25.45 -7.80 -7.95
N GLY A 72 26.69 -7.68 -7.48
CA GLY A 72 27.46 -8.81 -6.94
C GLY A 72 26.77 -9.51 -5.77
N GLU A 73 25.99 -8.76 -4.97
CA GLU A 73 25.14 -9.29 -3.90
C GLU A 73 23.92 -10.08 -4.41
N GLN A 74 23.59 -9.95 -5.70
CA GLN A 74 22.36 -10.47 -6.32
C GLN A 74 22.55 -11.56 -7.38
N ALA A 75 23.79 -11.92 -7.69
CA ALA A 75 24.11 -12.83 -8.80
C ALA A 75 23.57 -14.27 -8.66
N GLU A 76 23.20 -14.71 -7.45
CA GLU A 76 22.61 -16.04 -7.17
C GLU A 76 21.12 -15.99 -6.80
N ALA A 77 20.46 -14.85 -6.99
CA ALA A 77 19.08 -14.65 -6.57
C ALA A 77 18.08 -15.56 -7.32
N LYS A 78 17.02 -15.99 -6.62
CA LYS A 78 15.85 -16.58 -7.29
C LYS A 78 14.92 -15.48 -7.74
N VAL A 79 14.46 -15.55 -8.98
CA VAL A 79 13.55 -14.54 -9.53
C VAL A 79 12.15 -15.13 -9.74
N TYR A 80 11.12 -14.41 -9.32
CA TYR A 80 9.72 -14.77 -9.60
C TYR A 80 8.87 -13.53 -9.89
N LEU A 81 7.68 -13.72 -10.46
CA LEU A 81 6.75 -12.65 -10.79
C LEU A 81 5.43 -12.84 -10.04
N ASP A 82 4.88 -11.75 -9.52
CA ASP A 82 3.51 -11.69 -9.03
C ASP A 82 2.71 -10.66 -9.83
N PHE A 83 1.40 -10.86 -9.92
CA PHE A 83 0.52 -10.02 -10.72
C PHE A 83 -0.59 -9.43 -9.85
N THR A 84 -0.82 -8.13 -10.01
CA THR A 84 -1.90 -7.39 -9.37
C THR A 84 -2.47 -6.36 -10.32
N ARG A 85 -3.49 -5.62 -9.89
CA ARG A 85 -4.03 -4.49 -10.65
C ARG A 85 -4.44 -3.37 -9.73
N TYR A 86 -4.46 -2.16 -10.27
CA TYR A 86 -5.04 -0.99 -9.64
C TYR A 86 -5.72 -0.10 -10.68
N LYS A 87 -7.05 0.01 -10.59
CA LYS A 87 -7.88 0.70 -11.60
C LYS A 87 -7.60 0.13 -12.99
N GLN A 88 -7.28 0.98 -13.96
CA GLN A 88 -6.87 0.58 -15.30
C GLN A 88 -5.43 0.06 -15.40
N ASN A 89 -4.64 0.07 -14.32
CA ASN A 89 -3.26 -0.38 -14.36
C ASN A 89 -3.18 -1.88 -14.04
N TRP A 90 -2.62 -2.65 -14.96
CA TRP A 90 -2.14 -3.99 -14.70
C TRP A 90 -0.68 -3.92 -14.25
N ILE A 91 -0.33 -4.65 -13.19
CA ILE A 91 0.96 -4.52 -12.51
C ILE A 91 1.61 -5.90 -12.43
N ALA A 92 2.84 -6.00 -12.92
CA ALA A 92 3.67 -7.20 -12.78
C ALA A 92 4.87 -6.87 -11.86
N VAL A 93 4.96 -7.53 -10.71
CA VAL A 93 6.02 -7.28 -9.73
C VAL A 93 7.09 -8.35 -9.85
N LEU A 94 8.26 -7.98 -10.37
CA LEU A 94 9.41 -8.87 -10.46
C LEU A 94 10.14 -8.89 -9.11
N TRP A 95 10.17 -10.04 -8.47
CA TRP A 95 10.84 -10.26 -7.20
C TRP A 95 12.19 -10.92 -7.42
N VAL A 96 13.24 -10.33 -6.88
CA VAL A 96 14.60 -10.86 -6.86
C VAL A 96 14.92 -11.24 -5.42
N VAL A 97 15.06 -12.55 -5.18
CA VAL A 97 15.23 -13.15 -3.85
C VAL A 97 16.69 -13.53 -3.65
N THR A 98 17.45 -12.61 -3.08
CA THR A 98 18.83 -12.82 -2.60
C THR A 98 18.85 -13.35 -1.18
N ASP A 99 18.00 -12.76 -0.33
CA ASP A 99 17.65 -13.25 1.00
C ASP A 99 16.16 -13.63 0.98
N PRO A 100 15.77 -14.87 1.34
CA PRO A 100 14.38 -15.26 1.52
C PRO A 100 13.61 -14.39 2.53
N GLU A 101 14.31 -13.73 3.45
CA GLU A 101 13.73 -12.79 4.40
C GLU A 101 13.57 -11.39 3.77
N GLU A 102 14.41 -10.98 2.80
CA GLU A 102 14.38 -9.63 2.22
C GLU A 102 14.36 -9.61 0.67
N PRO A 103 13.25 -9.99 0.01
CA PRO A 103 13.18 -9.97 -1.44
C PRO A 103 13.03 -8.54 -1.99
N LEU A 104 13.77 -8.21 -3.05
CA LEU A 104 13.70 -6.92 -3.73
C LEU A 104 12.64 -6.96 -4.84
N GLY A 105 11.68 -6.02 -4.81
CA GLY A 105 10.56 -5.98 -5.74
C GLY A 105 10.65 -4.83 -6.75
N TYR A 106 10.47 -5.15 -8.04
CA TYR A 106 10.46 -4.19 -9.16
C TYR A 106 9.06 -4.17 -9.81
N PRO A 107 8.16 -3.24 -9.42
CA PRO A 107 6.79 -3.21 -9.93
C PRO A 107 6.70 -2.56 -11.32
N LEU A 108 6.30 -3.34 -12.32
CA LEU A 108 6.14 -2.92 -13.71
C LEU A 108 4.70 -2.45 -13.99
N LEU A 109 4.60 -1.15 -14.24
CA LEU A 109 3.47 -0.33 -14.68
C LEU A 109 2.93 -0.65 -16.09
N PHE A 110 1.72 -1.17 -16.27
CA PHE A 110 1.06 -1.20 -17.59
C PHE A 110 -0.35 -0.60 -17.53
N ASP A 111 -0.54 0.58 -18.12
CA ASP A 111 -1.87 1.16 -18.31
C ASP A 111 -2.65 0.36 -19.38
N ALA A 112 -3.76 -0.25 -18.99
CA ALA A 112 -4.57 -1.04 -19.90
C ALA A 112 -5.35 -0.18 -20.91
N VAL A 113 -5.47 1.14 -20.73
CA VAL A 113 -6.13 2.03 -21.70
C VAL A 113 -5.15 2.51 -22.76
N ASP A 114 -3.88 2.70 -22.43
CA ASP A 114 -2.84 3.04 -23.40
C ASP A 114 -2.55 1.86 -24.35
N ASP A 115 -2.61 2.11 -25.67
CA ASP A 115 -2.46 1.07 -26.67
C ASP A 115 -1.09 0.37 -26.60
N THR A 116 -0.02 1.13 -26.34
CA THR A 116 1.35 0.59 -26.32
C THR A 116 1.56 -0.25 -25.06
N MET A 117 1.17 0.26 -23.89
CA MET A 117 1.27 -0.47 -22.63
C MET A 117 0.35 -1.69 -22.59
N ARG A 118 -0.86 -1.58 -23.15
CA ARG A 118 -1.76 -2.73 -23.29
C ARG A 118 -1.18 -3.79 -24.23
N TYR A 119 -0.59 -3.41 -25.36
CA TYR A 119 0.13 -4.35 -26.22
C TYR A 119 1.25 -5.06 -25.45
N MET A 120 2.05 -4.32 -24.70
CA MET A 120 3.13 -4.87 -23.88
C MET A 120 2.58 -5.86 -22.84
N ALA A 121 1.54 -5.50 -22.08
CA ALA A 121 0.92 -6.39 -21.09
C ALA A 121 0.43 -7.71 -21.71
N VAL A 122 -0.20 -7.65 -22.88
CA VAL A 122 -0.62 -8.86 -23.60
C VAL A 122 0.58 -9.69 -24.07
N ARG A 123 1.58 -9.05 -24.69
CA ARG A 123 2.79 -9.74 -25.16
C ARG A 123 3.56 -10.40 -24.03
N PHE A 124 3.66 -9.74 -22.88
CA PHE A 124 4.28 -10.24 -21.66
C PHE A 124 3.72 -11.60 -21.25
N LEU A 125 2.39 -11.80 -21.38
CA LEU A 125 1.73 -13.05 -21.03
C LEU A 125 1.79 -14.10 -22.17
N GLU A 126 1.75 -13.65 -23.42
CA GLU A 126 1.80 -14.53 -24.59
C GLU A 126 3.19 -15.15 -24.85
N GLN A 127 4.26 -14.43 -24.54
CA GLN A 127 5.62 -14.93 -24.79
C GLN A 127 5.96 -16.12 -23.89
N ASN A 128 6.80 -17.02 -24.39
CA ASN A 128 7.22 -18.22 -23.65
C ASN A 128 8.08 -17.87 -22.45
N ALA A 129 8.92 -16.84 -22.60
CA ALA A 129 9.74 -16.29 -21.54
C ALA A 129 9.91 -14.78 -21.74
N VAL A 130 10.09 -14.04 -20.65
CA VAL A 130 10.46 -12.62 -20.62
C VAL A 130 11.95 -12.53 -20.33
N TRP A 131 12.68 -11.74 -21.11
CA TRP A 131 14.09 -11.49 -20.84
C TRP A 131 14.24 -10.35 -19.85
N VAL A 132 15.09 -10.56 -18.84
CA VAL A 132 15.50 -9.55 -17.88
C VAL A 132 16.98 -9.28 -18.11
N HIS A 133 17.32 -8.02 -18.37
CA HIS A 133 18.67 -7.55 -18.63
C HIS A 133 19.14 -6.72 -17.45
N TYR A 134 20.15 -7.21 -16.75
CA TYR A 134 20.78 -6.52 -15.62
C TYR A 134 21.91 -5.66 -16.12
N THR A 135 21.88 -4.38 -15.76
CA THR A 135 22.87 -3.38 -16.14
C THR A 135 23.32 -2.61 -14.91
N ALA A 136 24.49 -2.00 -14.96
CA ALA A 136 24.95 -1.08 -13.91
C ALA A 136 25.47 0.21 -14.53
N GLN A 137 25.42 1.30 -13.76
CA GLN A 137 26.13 2.52 -14.12
C GLN A 137 27.64 2.33 -13.92
N ALA A 138 28.42 2.82 -14.88
CA ALA A 138 29.86 2.91 -14.83
C ALA A 138 30.30 4.27 -15.39
N ASP A 139 31.53 4.69 -15.10
CA ASP A 139 32.08 5.99 -15.52
C ASP A 139 31.96 6.25 -17.04
N SER A 140 31.97 5.19 -17.84
CA SER A 140 31.90 5.25 -19.31
C SER A 140 30.50 4.99 -19.90
N GLY A 141 29.49 4.68 -19.09
CA GLY A 141 28.13 4.36 -19.54
C GLY A 141 27.51 3.17 -18.80
N LEU A 142 26.49 2.57 -19.41
CA LEU A 142 25.80 1.40 -18.84
C LEU A 142 26.51 0.12 -19.24
N ILE A 143 27.00 -0.64 -18.26
CA ILE A 143 27.57 -1.98 -18.50
C ILE A 143 26.46 -3.02 -18.45
N HIS A 144 26.41 -3.93 -19.42
CA HIS A 144 25.52 -5.08 -19.37
C HIS A 144 26.18 -6.20 -18.57
N LEU A 145 25.56 -6.58 -17.47
CA LEU A 145 26.13 -7.53 -16.51
C LEU A 145 25.78 -8.95 -16.89
N TYR A 146 24.48 -9.21 -17.05
CA TYR A 146 23.93 -10.53 -17.29
C TYR A 146 22.48 -10.41 -17.78
N SER A 147 22.00 -11.45 -18.46
CA SER A 147 20.61 -11.57 -18.89
C SER A 147 20.05 -12.93 -18.52
N GLU A 148 18.81 -12.97 -18.06
CA GLU A 148 18.09 -14.23 -17.83
C GLU A 148 16.69 -14.22 -18.45
N ALA A 149 16.16 -15.43 -18.67
CA ALA A 149 14.82 -15.62 -19.20
C ALA A 149 13.93 -16.21 -18.11
N ILE A 150 12.89 -15.48 -17.73
CA ILE A 150 11.88 -15.92 -16.78
C ILE A 150 10.66 -16.46 -17.51
N SER A 151 10.16 -17.61 -17.07
CA SER A 151 8.99 -18.27 -17.65
C SER A 151 7.96 -18.57 -16.58
N PHE A 152 6.69 -18.69 -16.97
CA PHE A 152 5.56 -18.74 -16.03
C PHE A 152 4.78 -20.03 -16.18
N PRO A 153 4.40 -20.68 -15.07
CA PRO A 153 3.37 -21.71 -15.06
C PRO A 153 2.08 -21.21 -15.73
N VAL A 154 1.40 -22.10 -16.45
CA VAL A 154 0.15 -21.77 -17.16
C VAL A 154 -0.91 -21.20 -16.20
N THR A 155 -0.98 -21.71 -14.98
CA THR A 155 -1.92 -21.28 -13.95
C THR A 155 -1.71 -19.82 -13.51
N GLU A 156 -0.46 -19.34 -13.48
CA GLU A 156 -0.16 -17.93 -13.15
C GLU A 156 -0.53 -17.01 -14.31
N LYS A 157 -0.28 -17.44 -15.55
CA LYS A 157 -0.70 -16.70 -16.75
C LYS A 157 -2.22 -16.53 -16.81
N GLU A 158 -2.99 -17.54 -16.39
CA GLU A 158 -4.45 -17.47 -16.34
C GLU A 158 -4.94 -16.44 -15.31
N LYS A 159 -4.38 -16.44 -14.09
CA LYS A 159 -4.69 -15.43 -13.06
C LYS A 159 -4.34 -14.01 -13.55
N ALA A 160 -3.16 -13.86 -14.14
CA ALA A 160 -2.69 -12.59 -14.67
C ALA A 160 -3.55 -12.07 -15.84
N THR A 161 -4.02 -12.99 -16.69
CA THR A 161 -4.96 -12.70 -17.80
C THR A 161 -6.27 -12.13 -17.27
N THR A 162 -6.84 -12.73 -16.21
CA THR A 162 -8.06 -12.22 -15.57
C THR A 162 -7.86 -10.79 -15.06
N LEU A 163 -6.75 -10.53 -14.35
CA LEU A 163 -6.44 -9.20 -13.84
C LEU A 163 -6.27 -8.15 -14.94
N LEU A 164 -5.67 -8.52 -16.07
CA LEU A 164 -5.51 -7.60 -17.21
C LEU A 164 -6.85 -7.29 -17.88
N LEU A 165 -7.73 -8.28 -18.03
CA LEU A 165 -9.09 -8.06 -18.54
C LEU A 165 -9.90 -7.16 -17.62
N GLU A 166 -9.80 -7.36 -16.31
CA GLU A 166 -10.44 -6.48 -15.31
C GLU A 166 -9.89 -5.05 -15.37
N ALA A 167 -8.58 -4.87 -15.56
CA ALA A 167 -7.97 -3.55 -15.74
C ALA A 167 -8.41 -2.88 -17.06
N TYR A 168 -8.55 -3.64 -18.15
CA TYR A 168 -9.00 -3.11 -19.44
C TYR A 168 -10.47 -2.71 -19.46
N HIS A 169 -11.31 -3.48 -18.77
CA HIS A 169 -12.73 -3.18 -18.63
C HIS A 169 -13.02 -2.18 -17.51
N TYR A 170 -11.98 -1.60 -16.90
CA TYR A 170 -12.16 -0.54 -15.93
C TYR A 170 -12.79 0.68 -16.61
N ASP A 171 -14.05 0.97 -16.27
CA ASP A 171 -14.74 2.18 -16.65
C ASP A 171 -14.75 3.15 -15.45
N PRO A 172 -14.06 4.31 -15.54
CA PRO A 172 -14.12 5.34 -14.51
C PRO A 172 -15.54 5.91 -14.29
N GLY A 173 -16.46 5.70 -15.24
CA GLY A 173 -17.87 6.08 -15.12
C GLY A 173 -18.77 5.00 -14.51
N GLU A 174 -18.31 3.74 -14.44
CA GLU A 174 -18.89 2.67 -13.62
C GLU A 174 -18.24 2.57 -12.23
N GLU A 175 -17.17 3.34 -11.96
CA GLU A 175 -17.02 3.92 -10.63
C GLU A 175 -18.26 4.82 -10.44
N GLU A 176 -19.33 4.25 -9.87
CA GLU A 176 -19.97 4.93 -8.75
C GLU A 176 -18.83 5.59 -7.97
N ASP A 177 -19.02 6.86 -7.61
CA ASP A 177 -18.26 7.51 -6.56
C ASP A 177 -18.32 6.56 -5.36
N GLU A 178 -17.45 5.55 -5.34
CA GLU A 178 -17.51 4.45 -4.40
C GLU A 178 -16.88 5.10 -3.20
N GLY A 179 -17.66 5.91 -2.47
CA GLY A 179 -17.46 6.04 -1.06
C GLY A 179 -17.21 4.63 -0.52
N MET A 180 -16.25 4.51 0.39
CA MET A 180 -16.10 3.28 1.15
C MET A 180 -17.50 2.96 1.70
N PRO A 181 -18.11 1.81 1.38
CA PRO A 181 -19.49 1.53 1.76
C PRO A 181 -19.69 1.89 3.23
N GLU A 182 -20.63 2.78 3.52
CA GLU A 182 -20.84 3.29 4.86
C GLU A 182 -22.07 2.62 5.46
N LYS A 183 -21.93 2.12 6.68
CA LYS A 183 -23.06 1.71 7.51
C LYS A 183 -23.00 2.44 8.84
N THR A 184 -24.15 2.73 9.40
CA THR A 184 -24.26 3.22 10.77
C THR A 184 -24.65 2.07 11.68
N ALA A 185 -23.96 1.89 12.80
CA ALA A 185 -24.41 1.02 13.87
C ALA A 185 -24.39 1.76 15.21
N PRO A 186 -25.37 1.50 16.09
CA PRO A 186 -25.34 2.05 17.44
C PRO A 186 -24.22 1.38 18.24
N GLY A 187 -23.52 2.14 19.08
CA GLY A 187 -22.41 1.63 19.90
C GLY A 187 -22.79 0.44 20.79
N ARG A 188 -24.08 0.28 21.11
CA ARG A 188 -24.61 -0.89 21.82
C ARG A 188 -24.46 -2.23 21.08
N GLU A 189 -24.23 -2.22 19.77
CA GLU A 189 -24.04 -3.43 18.95
C GLU A 189 -22.60 -3.92 18.95
N LEU A 190 -21.65 -3.10 19.41
CA LEU A 190 -20.26 -3.53 19.59
C LEU A 190 -20.16 -4.63 20.65
N SER A 191 -19.37 -5.66 20.37
CA SER A 191 -19.14 -6.75 21.33
C SER A 191 -18.24 -6.28 22.47
N PHE A 192 -18.40 -6.88 23.66
CA PHE A 192 -17.54 -6.56 24.80
C PHE A 192 -16.07 -6.90 24.52
N GLU A 193 -15.82 -8.01 23.82
CA GLU A 193 -14.47 -8.43 23.41
C GLU A 193 -13.77 -7.33 22.60
N ARG A 194 -14.47 -6.73 21.62
CA ARG A 194 -13.96 -5.63 20.80
C ARG A 194 -13.69 -4.36 21.60
N LEU A 195 -14.52 -4.07 22.59
CA LEU A 195 -14.35 -2.92 23.48
C LEU A 195 -13.16 -3.09 24.44
N SER A 196 -12.77 -4.33 24.75
CA SER A 196 -11.65 -4.66 25.65
C SER A 196 -10.31 -4.81 24.93
N GLU A 197 -10.25 -4.65 23.61
CA GLU A 197 -9.02 -4.82 22.83
C GLU A 197 -7.94 -3.79 23.18
N LYS A 198 -6.68 -4.23 23.17
CA LYS A 198 -5.50 -3.34 23.23
C LYS A 198 -5.22 -2.75 21.86
N GLY A 199 -4.76 -1.51 21.82
CA GLY A 199 -4.52 -0.78 20.58
C GLY A 199 -3.27 0.09 20.60
N PHE A 200 -3.03 0.71 19.45
CA PHE A 200 -2.04 1.76 19.29
C PHE A 200 -2.69 3.14 19.37
N SER A 201 -2.25 3.94 20.33
CA SER A 201 -2.71 5.31 20.60
C SER A 201 -1.73 6.32 20.01
N PHE A 202 -2.20 7.12 19.06
CA PHE A 202 -1.46 8.21 18.42
C PHE A 202 -1.86 9.54 19.06
N TYR A 203 -0.88 10.25 19.60
CA TYR A 203 -1.09 11.52 20.30
C TYR A 203 -0.75 12.70 19.38
N PHE A 204 -1.64 13.71 19.32
CA PHE A 204 -1.48 14.91 18.49
C PHE A 204 -1.60 16.18 19.33
N ASP A 205 -0.80 17.21 19.06
CA ASP A 205 -0.97 18.54 19.67
C ASP A 205 -2.17 19.25 19.03
N TYR A 206 -3.36 19.02 19.59
CA TYR A 206 -4.61 19.51 19.03
C TYR A 206 -4.68 21.04 19.06
N ARG A 207 -4.11 21.67 20.08
CA ARG A 207 -4.02 23.13 20.16
C ARG A 207 -3.21 23.71 19.00
N LEU A 208 -2.13 23.05 18.61
CA LEU A 208 -1.35 23.46 17.44
C LEU A 208 -2.16 23.29 16.14
N MET A 209 -2.92 22.20 16.01
CA MET A 209 -3.83 21.99 14.86
C MET A 209 -4.86 23.12 14.77
N GLU A 210 -5.53 23.45 15.87
CA GLU A 210 -6.53 24.53 15.92
C GLU A 210 -5.93 25.90 15.61
N ASN A 211 -4.75 26.20 16.13
CA ASN A 211 -4.08 27.47 15.86
C ASN A 211 -3.74 27.63 14.37
N ARG A 212 -3.47 26.53 13.67
CA ARG A 212 -3.05 26.54 12.25
C ARG A 212 -4.24 26.51 11.29
N PHE A 213 -5.27 25.75 11.61
CA PHE A 213 -6.37 25.45 10.67
C PHE A 213 -7.75 25.89 11.15
N GLY A 214 -7.87 26.39 12.39
CA GLY A 214 -9.15 26.55 13.08
C GLY A 214 -9.69 25.23 13.62
N GLU A 215 -10.74 25.29 14.44
CA GLU A 215 -11.37 24.11 15.07
C GLU A 215 -11.95 23.14 14.02
N GLU A 216 -12.69 23.66 13.05
CA GLU A 216 -13.29 22.87 11.97
C GLU A 216 -12.21 22.23 11.09
N GLY A 217 -11.17 22.99 10.71
CA GLY A 217 -10.06 22.48 9.92
C GLY A 217 -9.22 21.43 10.65
N ALA A 218 -9.03 21.57 11.97
CA ALA A 218 -8.34 20.57 12.79
C ALA A 218 -9.12 19.24 12.83
N ARG A 219 -10.45 19.31 12.98
CA ARG A 219 -11.33 18.15 12.91
C ARG A 219 -11.30 17.50 11.53
N GLU A 220 -11.41 18.27 10.46
CA GLU A 220 -11.34 17.76 9.08
C GLU A 220 -10.01 17.07 8.79
N GLN A 221 -8.90 17.63 9.28
CA GLN A 221 -7.58 17.04 9.08
C GLN A 221 -7.43 15.69 9.80
N ALA A 222 -7.86 15.62 11.06
CA ALA A 222 -7.80 14.38 11.86
C ALA A 222 -8.71 13.29 11.27
N MET A 223 -9.97 13.63 10.99
CA MET A 223 -10.91 12.72 10.33
C MET A 223 -10.40 12.31 8.95
N GLY A 224 -9.98 13.27 8.14
CA GLY A 224 -9.47 13.02 6.79
C GLY A 224 -8.24 12.10 6.76
N ALA A 225 -7.34 12.19 7.75
CA ALA A 225 -6.22 11.27 7.88
C ALA A 225 -6.70 9.84 8.20
N MET A 226 -7.65 9.68 9.12
CA MET A 226 -8.26 8.38 9.42
C MET A 226 -8.97 7.79 8.21
N TYR A 227 -9.83 8.56 7.54
CA TYR A 227 -10.54 8.13 6.34
C TYR A 227 -9.59 7.67 5.23
N ARG A 228 -8.54 8.46 4.95
CA ARG A 228 -7.53 8.10 3.95
C ARG A 228 -6.81 6.79 4.32
N ALA A 229 -6.52 6.58 5.59
CA ALA A 229 -5.88 5.35 6.03
C ALA A 229 -6.79 4.12 5.90
N LEU A 230 -8.07 4.22 6.26
CA LEU A 230 -9.06 3.16 6.04
C LEU A 230 -9.22 2.84 4.54
N TRP A 231 -9.18 3.88 3.71
CA TRP A 231 -9.16 3.76 2.27
C TRP A 231 -7.94 2.98 1.74
N MET A 232 -6.76 3.25 2.31
CA MET A 232 -5.55 2.49 2.01
C MET A 232 -5.65 1.04 2.50
N MET A 233 -6.27 0.78 3.66
CA MET A 233 -6.54 -0.58 4.14
C MET A 233 -7.45 -1.36 3.18
N ARG A 234 -8.55 -0.76 2.71
CA ARG A 234 -9.46 -1.38 1.72
C ARG A 234 -8.75 -1.79 0.43
N ARG A 235 -7.73 -1.02 0.04
CA ARG A 235 -6.96 -1.20 -1.20
C ARG A 235 -5.60 -1.84 -0.95
N HIS A 236 -5.35 -2.32 0.27
CA HIS A 236 -4.05 -2.84 0.66
C HIS A 236 -3.71 -4.12 -0.12
N PRO A 237 -2.46 -4.35 -0.57
CA PRO A 237 -2.11 -5.55 -1.33
C PRO A 237 -2.30 -6.86 -0.55
N ASN A 238 -2.00 -6.87 0.76
CA ASN A 238 -2.27 -8.01 1.64
C ASN A 238 -3.80 -8.20 1.85
N PRO A 239 -4.40 -9.35 1.46
CA PRO A 239 -5.82 -9.66 1.72
C PRO A 239 -6.21 -9.58 3.19
N GLN A 240 -5.34 -10.01 4.11
CA GLN A 240 -5.62 -9.99 5.55
C GLN A 240 -5.79 -8.56 6.07
N ALA A 241 -5.10 -7.59 5.49
CA ALA A 241 -5.26 -6.17 5.83
C ALA A 241 -6.58 -5.60 5.27
N ARG A 242 -7.06 -6.10 4.13
CA ARG A 242 -8.36 -5.70 3.56
C ARG A 242 -9.53 -6.27 4.36
N GLU A 243 -9.36 -7.47 4.89
CA GLU A 243 -10.37 -8.20 5.68
C GLU A 243 -10.29 -7.89 7.18
N ALA A 244 -9.26 -7.18 7.63
CA ALA A 244 -9.08 -6.82 9.03
C ALA A 244 -10.26 -6.01 9.56
N GLU A 245 -10.65 -6.30 10.80
CA GLU A 245 -11.69 -5.56 11.50
C GLU A 245 -11.07 -4.64 12.55
N ILE A 246 -11.31 -3.33 12.46
CA ILE A 246 -10.76 -2.35 13.42
C ILE A 246 -11.81 -1.40 13.98
N LEU A 247 -11.52 -0.88 15.17
CA LEU A 247 -12.22 0.26 15.77
C LEU A 247 -11.25 1.43 15.93
N LEU A 248 -11.74 2.61 15.60
CA LEU A 248 -11.06 3.88 15.80
C LEU A 248 -11.70 4.61 16.97
N TRP A 249 -10.90 4.81 18.00
CA TRP A 249 -11.29 5.49 19.22
C TRP A 249 -10.70 6.89 19.24
N VAL A 250 -11.45 7.82 19.83
CA VAL A 250 -10.99 9.18 20.06
C VAL A 250 -11.10 9.51 21.55
N GLY A 251 -10.07 10.21 22.03
CA GLY A 251 -10.05 10.78 23.36
C GLY A 251 -9.29 12.09 23.41
N GLU A 252 -9.40 12.77 24.54
CA GLU A 252 -8.69 14.01 24.82
C GLU A 252 -7.88 13.83 26.11
N LYS A 253 -6.62 14.29 26.12
CA LYS A 253 -5.77 14.29 27.31
C LYS A 253 -5.04 15.63 27.44
N VAL A 254 -4.72 16.03 28.66
CA VAL A 254 -3.73 17.09 28.90
C VAL A 254 -2.36 16.43 29.02
N GLY A 255 -1.37 16.94 28.29
CA GLY A 255 -0.03 16.39 28.29
C GLY A 255 0.99 17.43 27.86
N LYS A 256 2.22 16.98 27.58
CA LYS A 256 3.28 17.86 27.08
C LYS A 256 3.50 17.64 25.59
N ASN A 257 3.68 18.73 24.83
CA ASN A 257 4.13 18.66 23.45
C ASN A 257 5.65 18.37 23.37
N ARG A 258 6.18 18.22 22.15
CA ARG A 258 7.61 18.01 21.88
C ARG A 258 8.52 19.12 22.44
N ALA A 259 7.99 20.34 22.64
CA ALA A 259 8.71 21.45 23.27
C ALA A 259 8.65 21.42 24.82
N GLY A 260 7.94 20.45 25.41
CA GLY A 260 7.79 20.29 26.85
C GLY A 260 6.70 21.17 27.48
N GLU A 261 5.90 21.86 26.67
CA GLU A 261 4.83 22.76 27.11
C GLU A 261 3.53 21.98 27.34
N GLU A 262 2.77 22.35 28.38
CA GLU A 262 1.45 21.77 28.61
C GLU A 262 0.48 22.16 27.49
N THR A 263 -0.12 21.16 26.86
CA THR A 263 -1.06 21.32 25.77
C THR A 263 -2.21 20.31 25.88
N ARG A 264 -3.24 20.56 25.07
CA ARG A 264 -4.34 19.64 24.84
C ARG A 264 -3.94 18.67 23.72
N LEU A 265 -3.96 17.39 24.04
CA LEU A 265 -3.66 16.31 23.13
C LEU A 265 -4.94 15.63 22.66
N LEU A 266 -5.10 15.53 21.34
CA LEU A 266 -6.06 14.62 20.72
C LEU A 266 -5.40 13.23 20.67
N VAL A 267 -6.13 12.20 21.06
CA VAL A 267 -5.66 10.82 21.00
C VAL A 267 -6.55 10.04 20.05
N VAL A 268 -5.96 9.44 19.03
CA VAL A 268 -6.64 8.50 18.13
C VAL A 268 -6.07 7.12 18.41
N THR A 269 -6.91 6.15 18.79
CA THR A 269 -6.48 4.77 19.07
C THR A 269 -7.07 3.82 18.06
N MET A 270 -6.26 2.92 17.52
CA MET A 270 -6.71 1.82 16.65
C MET A 270 -6.67 0.50 17.42
N THR A 271 -7.77 -0.24 17.44
CA THR A 271 -7.84 -1.62 17.97
C THR A 271 -8.35 -2.60 16.92
N PRO A 272 -7.83 -3.84 16.86
CA PRO A 272 -6.63 -4.31 17.55
C PRO A 272 -5.37 -3.74 16.88
N GLN A 273 -4.19 -4.03 17.43
CA GLN A 273 -2.92 -3.52 16.92
C GLN A 273 -2.56 -4.03 15.50
N LEU A 274 -3.19 -5.12 15.05
CA LEU A 274 -2.98 -5.75 13.73
C LEU A 274 -1.51 -6.09 13.41
N LEU A 275 -0.66 -6.27 14.43
CA LEU A 275 0.76 -6.61 14.25
C LEU A 275 0.93 -7.86 13.38
N ASP A 276 0.14 -8.90 13.67
CA ASP A 276 0.18 -10.17 12.93
C ASP A 276 -0.32 -10.07 11.48
N VAL A 277 -1.15 -9.06 11.18
CA VAL A 277 -1.70 -8.82 9.83
C VAL A 277 -0.71 -8.04 8.95
N TYR A 278 0.08 -7.18 9.59
CA TYR A 278 1.09 -6.35 8.94
C TYR A 278 2.51 -6.90 9.13
N GLN A 279 2.64 -8.21 9.38
CA GLN A 279 3.89 -8.96 9.22
C GLN A 279 4.29 -9.00 7.73
N ILE A 280 4.64 -7.83 7.21
CA ILE A 280 5.28 -7.62 5.93
C ILE A 280 6.76 -7.54 6.26
N VAL A 281 7.53 -8.49 5.74
CA VAL A 281 8.97 -8.49 5.97
C VAL A 281 9.56 -7.20 5.36
N ASN A 282 10.40 -6.48 6.12
CA ASN A 282 11.12 -5.23 5.77
C ASN A 282 10.47 -3.88 6.06
N LEU A 283 9.37 -3.83 6.81
CA LEU A 283 8.93 -2.60 7.47
C LEU A 283 8.82 -2.89 8.97
N SER A 284 9.11 -1.91 9.83
CA SER A 284 8.60 -2.06 11.20
C SER A 284 7.10 -2.33 11.11
N GLU A 285 6.52 -3.21 11.93
CA GLU A 285 5.11 -3.61 11.84
C GLU A 285 4.15 -2.38 11.81
N LEU A 286 4.62 -1.25 12.34
CA LEU A 286 3.98 0.06 12.28
C LEU A 286 4.06 0.75 10.90
N GLU A 287 5.18 0.71 10.18
CA GLU A 287 5.29 1.33 8.85
C GLU A 287 4.49 0.58 7.78
N ALA A 288 4.29 -0.73 7.96
CA ALA A 288 3.40 -1.55 7.14
C ALA A 288 1.90 -1.25 7.38
N ASN A 289 1.56 -0.62 8.51
CA ASN A 289 0.20 -0.28 8.88
C ASN A 289 -0.20 1.08 8.26
N PRO A 290 -1.17 1.14 7.32
CA PRO A 290 -1.57 2.38 6.68
C PRO A 290 -2.08 3.46 7.65
N LEU A 291 -2.74 3.06 8.75
CA LEU A 291 -3.19 3.97 9.81
C LEU A 291 -2.01 4.58 10.54
N ALA A 292 -1.04 3.78 10.94
CA ALA A 292 0.13 4.30 11.64
C ALA A 292 0.95 5.23 10.73
N THR A 293 1.20 4.83 9.49
CA THR A 293 1.93 5.66 8.50
C THR A 293 1.23 7.00 8.25
N MET A 294 -0.08 7.01 8.02
CA MET A 294 -0.84 8.25 7.79
C MET A 294 -0.87 9.14 9.03
N LEU A 295 -1.12 8.58 10.21
CA LEU A 295 -1.22 9.33 11.46
C LEU A 295 0.13 9.88 11.90
N MET A 296 1.21 9.10 11.79
CA MET A 296 2.56 9.54 12.15
C MET A 296 3.12 10.60 11.18
N SER A 297 2.59 10.68 9.96
CA SER A 297 2.97 11.72 8.98
C SER A 297 2.43 13.12 9.30
N LEU A 298 1.44 13.23 10.19
CA LEU A 298 0.89 14.53 10.58
C LEU A 298 1.94 15.34 11.34
N THR A 299 2.08 16.63 10.99
CA THR A 299 3.07 17.52 11.62
C THR A 299 2.88 17.62 13.13
N GLU A 300 1.63 17.53 13.58
CA GLU A 300 1.21 17.68 14.96
C GLU A 300 1.32 16.37 15.78
N TYR A 301 1.76 15.26 15.16
CA TYR A 301 2.02 14.00 15.86
C TYR A 301 3.11 14.15 16.93
N GLN A 302 2.86 13.61 18.13
CA GLN A 302 3.73 13.73 19.30
C GLN A 302 4.41 12.40 19.63
N LYS A 303 3.63 11.35 19.85
CA LYS A 303 4.10 10.02 20.30
C LYS A 303 3.07 8.91 20.01
N LEU A 304 3.54 7.67 20.12
CA LEU A 304 2.76 6.44 20.05
C LEU A 304 2.84 5.72 21.40
N GLU A 305 1.72 5.20 21.89
CA GLU A 305 1.68 4.33 23.08
C GLU A 305 0.77 3.12 22.83
N GLU A 306 1.01 2.03 23.56
CA GLU A 306 0.14 0.85 23.55
C GLU A 306 -0.78 0.88 24.77
N GLU A 307 -2.07 1.01 24.55
CA GLU A 307 -3.03 1.25 25.64
C GLU A 307 -4.35 0.49 25.41
N TYR A 308 -5.13 0.37 26.48
CA TYR A 308 -6.53 -0.05 26.41
C TYR A 308 -7.41 1.20 26.35
N PRO A 309 -7.98 1.57 25.18
CA PRO A 309 -8.72 2.83 25.02
C PRO A 309 -9.91 2.94 25.98
N LEU A 310 -10.57 1.80 26.27
CA LEU A 310 -11.65 1.71 27.25
C LEU A 310 -11.19 2.13 28.65
N GLN A 311 -9.98 1.75 29.06
CA GLN A 311 -9.43 2.13 30.37
C GLN A 311 -9.20 3.65 30.46
N GLN A 312 -8.88 4.28 29.33
CA GLN A 312 -8.53 5.70 29.24
C GLN A 312 -9.74 6.63 29.10
N GLY A 313 -10.96 6.08 29.00
CA GLY A 313 -12.16 6.88 28.80
C GLY A 313 -12.40 7.30 27.34
N TYR A 314 -11.74 6.65 26.38
CA TYR A 314 -11.90 6.97 24.96
C TYR A 314 -13.21 6.42 24.40
N ILE A 315 -13.69 7.00 23.31
CA ILE A 315 -14.97 6.63 22.68
C ILE A 315 -14.70 6.14 21.26
N PRO A 316 -15.16 4.93 20.86
CA PRO A 316 -15.08 4.48 19.48
C PRO A 316 -16.01 5.31 18.60
N ILE A 317 -15.49 5.97 17.57
CA ILE A 317 -16.29 6.84 16.70
C ILE A 317 -16.50 6.23 15.30
N ALA A 318 -15.61 5.34 14.89
CA ALA A 318 -15.67 4.68 13.60
C ALA A 318 -15.09 3.26 13.71
N GLY A 319 -15.42 2.42 12.75
CA GLY A 319 -14.82 1.12 12.56
C GLY A 319 -14.64 0.80 11.09
N TYR A 320 -13.92 -0.27 10.80
CA TYR A 320 -13.78 -0.80 9.46
C TYR A 320 -13.95 -2.31 9.54
N GLU A 321 -14.86 -2.85 8.74
CA GLU A 321 -15.23 -4.26 8.73
C GLU A 321 -15.42 -4.71 7.28
N ASN A 322 -14.60 -5.65 6.81
CA ASN A 322 -14.74 -6.27 5.49
C ASN A 322 -14.90 -5.24 4.33
N GLY A 323 -14.07 -4.19 4.31
CA GLY A 323 -14.15 -3.15 3.28
C GLY A 323 -15.23 -2.09 3.47
N THR A 324 -16.00 -2.16 4.57
CA THR A 324 -17.10 -1.24 4.89
C THR A 324 -16.69 -0.34 6.06
N LEU A 325 -16.91 0.96 5.91
CA LEU A 325 -16.80 1.92 7.01
C LEU A 325 -18.02 1.80 7.92
N LEU A 326 -17.75 1.67 9.21
CA LEU A 326 -18.78 1.69 10.24
C LEU A 326 -18.75 3.04 10.95
N HIS A 327 -19.85 3.78 10.89
CA HIS A 327 -20.11 4.96 11.72
C HIS A 327 -20.78 4.54 13.01
N ILE A 328 -20.20 4.92 14.15
CA ILE A 328 -20.68 4.49 15.46
C ILE A 328 -21.47 5.63 16.11
N GLU A 329 -22.76 5.40 16.31
CA GLU A 329 -23.63 6.36 16.99
C GLU A 329 -23.77 6.05 18.48
N TRP A 330 -23.69 7.10 19.30
CA TRP A 330 -23.78 6.98 20.76
C TRP A 330 -25.07 7.58 21.29
N ASP A 331 -25.90 6.73 21.88
CA ASP A 331 -27.04 7.09 22.72
C ASP A 331 -26.76 6.72 24.19
N GLU A 332 -27.65 7.13 25.11
CA GLU A 332 -27.55 6.80 26.55
C GLU A 332 -27.34 5.30 26.80
N ARG A 333 -28.00 4.44 26.00
CA ARG A 333 -27.90 2.97 26.14
C ARG A 333 -26.54 2.46 25.69
N SER A 334 -25.95 3.07 24.66
CA SER A 334 -24.62 2.74 24.16
C SER A 334 -23.57 3.15 25.19
N PHE A 335 -23.67 4.34 25.79
CA PHE A 335 -22.77 4.76 26.87
C PHE A 335 -22.90 3.89 28.12
N LYS A 336 -24.11 3.48 28.48
CA LYS A 336 -24.30 2.49 29.55
C LYS A 336 -23.57 1.18 29.25
N ARG A 337 -23.59 0.71 28.00
CA ARG A 337 -22.84 -0.48 27.60
C ARG A 337 -21.32 -0.28 27.69
N LEU A 338 -20.77 0.88 27.34
CA LEU A 338 -19.35 1.20 27.58
C LEU A 338 -19.03 1.20 29.08
N ALA A 339 -19.90 1.77 29.91
CA ALA A 339 -19.75 1.75 31.36
C ALA A 339 -19.77 0.32 31.92
N ASP A 340 -20.67 -0.52 31.43
CA ASP A 340 -20.75 -1.95 31.80
C ASP A 340 -19.51 -2.71 31.33
N ALA A 341 -19.00 -2.44 30.12
CA ALA A 341 -17.76 -3.01 29.60
C ALA A 341 -16.57 -2.67 30.50
N TYR A 342 -16.44 -1.38 30.87
CA TYR A 342 -15.39 -0.92 31.78
C TYR A 342 -15.49 -1.59 33.15
N ALA A 343 -16.70 -1.66 33.72
CA ALA A 343 -16.90 -2.26 35.03
C ALA A 343 -16.62 -3.77 35.04
N GLY A 344 -16.86 -4.46 33.93
CA GLY A 344 -16.54 -5.87 33.73
C GLY A 344 -15.04 -6.15 33.75
N GLU A 345 -14.24 -5.35 33.05
CA GLU A 345 -12.78 -5.52 32.95
C GLU A 345 -12.02 -4.97 34.16
N TRP A 346 -12.50 -3.86 34.75
CA TRP A 346 -11.85 -3.20 35.90
C TRP A 346 -12.80 -3.02 37.10
N PRO A 347 -13.29 -4.10 37.73
CA PRO A 347 -14.26 -4.04 38.83
C PRO A 347 -13.73 -3.37 40.11
N GLY A 348 -12.42 -3.12 40.22
CA GLY A 348 -11.77 -2.48 41.38
C GLY A 348 -11.41 -1.01 41.21
N HIS A 349 -11.67 -0.40 40.04
CA HIS A 349 -11.37 1.01 39.81
C HIS A 349 -12.43 1.91 40.45
N GLN A 350 -12.00 2.96 41.15
CA GLN A 350 -12.89 3.83 41.94
C GLN A 350 -13.77 4.76 41.09
N THR A 351 -13.39 5.01 39.84
CA THR A 351 -14.08 5.94 38.94
C THR A 351 -14.21 5.32 37.55
N ASN A 352 -15.44 5.14 37.09
CA ASN A 352 -15.75 4.73 35.73
C ASN A 352 -15.91 6.00 34.86
N PRO A 353 -15.05 6.22 33.85
CA PRO A 353 -15.07 7.45 33.05
C PRO A 353 -16.36 7.62 32.22
N TYR A 354 -17.15 6.56 32.05
CA TYR A 354 -18.37 6.56 31.25
C TYR A 354 -19.65 6.74 32.07
N GLN A 355 -19.60 6.63 33.41
CA GLN A 355 -20.79 6.76 34.26
C GLN A 355 -21.42 8.15 34.18
N THR A 356 -20.60 9.21 34.21
CA THR A 356 -21.09 10.60 34.11
C THR A 356 -21.70 10.95 32.75
N ILE A 357 -21.39 10.18 31.70
CA ILE A 357 -21.94 10.39 30.34
C ILE A 357 -23.25 9.60 30.17
N ALA A 358 -23.38 8.44 30.82
CA ALA A 358 -24.61 7.65 30.79
C ALA A 358 -25.74 8.23 31.67
N ASP A 359 -25.37 9.03 32.69
CA ASP A 359 -26.31 9.65 33.64
C ASP A 359 -26.71 11.10 33.26
N ALA A 360 -26.10 11.67 32.20
CA ALA A 360 -26.38 13.01 31.67
C ALA A 360 -27.35 12.94 30.49
#